data_AF-A0A6A4PDK2-F1
#
_entry.id   AF-A0A6A4PDK2-F1
#
_cell.length_a   1.000
_cell.length_b   1.000
_cell.length_c   1.000
_cell.angle_alpha   90.00
_cell.angle_beta   90.00
_cell.angle_gamma   90.00
#
_symmetry.space_group_name_H-M   'P 1'
#
loop_
_entity.id
_entity.type
_entity.pdbx_description
1 polymer ?
#
loop_
_entity_poly.entity_id
_entity_poly.type
_entity_poly.pdbx_seq_one_letter_code
_entity_poly.pdbx_strand_id
1 'polypeptide(L)'
;MEKNQPKFEKETDKYYNLELEMRNFAFIEEVEQVECQSCGLKEECTIVYITQVQECYCGKWVCGLFSKAVKERVRGSSPKVSMHDALSSHRDLCQKYNCIRLNPKLFLTLSMREIVKKSLENKKSI
;
A
#
# COMPACT_ATOMS: atom_id res chain seq x y z
N MET A 1 -0.06 37.42 52.00
CA MET A 1 0.69 36.15 52.09
C MET A 1 0.45 35.42 50.79
N GLU A 2 1.56 35.13 50.09
CA GLU A 2 1.78 34.09 49.05
C GLU A 2 0.73 33.93 47.95
N LYS A 3 1.10 33.89 46.67
CA LYS A 3 2.01 32.89 46.09
C LYS A 3 2.73 33.46 44.86
N ASN A 4 4.02 33.75 44.98
CA ASN A 4 4.90 33.84 43.82
C ASN A 4 5.30 32.41 43.46
N GLN A 5 4.50 31.77 42.60
CA GLN A 5 4.87 30.49 42.01
C GLN A 5 6.14 30.69 41.18
N PRO A 6 7.21 29.92 41.41
CA PRO A 6 8.54 30.28 40.94
C PRO A 6 8.60 30.24 39.42
N LYS A 7 9.05 31.35 38.80
CA LYS A 7 9.31 31.46 37.34
C LYS A 7 10.16 30.31 36.79
N PHE A 8 10.95 29.67 37.64
CA PHE A 8 11.83 28.55 37.34
C PHE A 8 11.08 27.29 36.87
N GLU A 9 9.94 26.93 37.47
CA GLU A 9 9.16 25.73 37.07
C GLU A 9 8.56 25.89 35.67
N LYS A 10 8.12 27.11 35.32
CA LYS A 10 7.55 27.40 33.99
C LYS A 10 8.58 27.36 32.86
N GLU A 11 9.84 27.64 33.19
CA GLU A 11 10.94 27.62 32.23
C GLU A 11 11.41 26.18 31.98
N THR A 12 11.48 25.34 33.02
CA THR A 12 11.76 23.90 32.88
C THR A 12 10.70 23.15 32.09
N ASP A 13 9.42 23.48 32.29
CA ASP A 13 8.31 22.90 31.51
C ASP A 13 8.42 23.24 30.01
N LYS A 14 8.90 24.44 29.68
CA LYS A 14 9.09 24.88 28.29
C LYS A 14 10.18 24.06 27.58
N TYR A 15 11.31 23.82 28.24
CA TYR A 15 12.39 23.00 27.68
C TYR A 15 11.94 21.54 27.45
N TYR A 16 11.24 20.95 28.43
CA TYR A 16 10.69 19.59 28.29
C TYR A 16 9.71 19.44 27.13
N ASN A 17 8.79 20.40 26.96
CA ASN A 17 7.84 20.38 25.84
C ASN A 17 8.56 20.47 24.49
N LEU A 18 9.59 21.32 24.38
CA LEU A 18 10.37 21.46 23.15
C LEU A 18 11.13 20.17 22.80
N GLU A 19 11.70 19.48 23.80
CA GLU A 19 12.34 18.17 23.61
C GLU A 19 11.35 17.09 23.15
N LEU A 20 10.13 17.10 23.69
CA LEU A 20 9.03 16.22 23.28
C LEU A 20 8.60 16.50 21.83
N GLU A 21 8.47 17.76 21.45
CA GLU A 21 8.16 18.18 20.08
C GLU A 21 9.25 17.75 19.11
N MET A 22 10.52 17.97 19.45
CA MET A 22 11.67 17.53 18.65
C MET A 22 11.70 16.01 18.48
N ARG A 23 11.42 15.25 19.54
CA ARG A 23 11.34 13.79 19.47
C ARG A 23 10.18 13.31 18.60
N ASN A 24 9.00 13.93 18.75
CA ASN A 24 7.85 13.61 17.91
C ASN A 24 8.11 13.92 16.44
N PHE A 25 8.74 15.05 16.15
CA PHE A 25 9.12 15.42 14.79
C PHE A 25 10.13 14.43 14.21
N ALA A 26 11.17 14.06 14.98
CA ALA A 26 12.13 13.04 14.57
C ALA A 26 11.48 11.69 14.25
N PHE A 27 10.48 11.28 15.05
CA PHE A 27 9.71 10.06 14.79
C PHE A 27 8.82 10.17 13.53
N ILE A 28 8.20 11.33 13.29
CA ILE A 28 7.37 11.57 12.09
C ILE A 28 8.23 11.58 10.82
N GLU A 29 9.46 12.07 10.89
CA GLU A 29 10.40 12.10 9.77
C GLU A 29 11.19 10.80 9.59
N GLU A 30 11.14 9.87 10.54
CA GLU A 30 11.83 8.60 10.43
C GLU A 30 11.28 7.81 9.24
N VAL A 31 12.16 7.52 8.27
CA VAL A 31 11.82 6.84 7.02
C VAL A 31 12.36 5.41 7.01
N GLU A 32 11.59 4.51 6.42
CA GLU A 32 11.99 3.14 6.14
C GLU A 32 11.78 2.79 4.67
N GLN A 33 12.66 1.95 4.13
CA GLN A 33 12.48 1.37 2.80
C GLN A 33 11.56 0.14 2.89
N VAL A 34 10.37 0.25 2.29
CA VAL A 34 9.33 -0.77 2.34
C VAL A 34 8.97 -1.28 0.96
N GLU A 35 8.68 -2.57 0.85
CA GLU A 35 8.29 -3.22 -0.40
C GLU A 35 6.79 -3.47 -0.44
N CYS A 36 6.11 -2.93 -1.46
CA CYS A 36 4.68 -3.13 -1.67
C CYS A 36 4.35 -4.61 -1.78
N GLN A 37 3.51 -5.10 -0.88
CA GLN A 37 3.17 -6.51 -0.78
C GLN A 37 2.35 -7.02 -1.99
N SER A 38 1.90 -6.13 -2.88
CA SER A 38 1.09 -6.48 -4.05
C SER A 38 1.84 -6.42 -5.37
N CYS A 39 2.80 -5.50 -5.54
CA CYS A 39 3.52 -5.33 -6.81
C CYS A 39 5.05 -5.40 -6.71
N GLY A 40 5.61 -5.45 -5.51
CA GLY A 40 7.06 -5.49 -5.29
C GLY A 40 7.79 -4.16 -5.49
N LEU A 41 7.05 -3.06 -5.74
CA LEU A 41 7.66 -1.73 -5.79
C LEU A 41 8.18 -1.34 -4.41
N LYS A 42 9.43 -0.87 -4.36
CA LYS A 42 10.06 -0.36 -3.13
C LYS A 42 9.92 1.15 -3.07
N GLU A 43 9.53 1.65 -1.90
CA GLU A 43 9.38 3.08 -1.62
C GLU A 43 10.04 3.39 -0.27
N GLU A 44 10.59 4.59 -0.13
CA GLU A 44 11.01 5.15 1.16
C GLU A 44 9.84 5.95 1.72
N CYS A 45 9.39 5.59 2.93
CA CYS A 45 8.17 6.14 3.51
C CYS A 45 8.36 6.36 5.01
N THR A 46 7.71 7.39 5.55
CA THR A 46 7.74 7.62 6.99
C THR A 46 6.99 6.50 7.72
N ILE A 47 7.43 6.16 8.94
CA ILE A 47 6.78 5.11 9.76
C ILE A 47 5.30 5.43 9.96
N VAL A 48 4.98 6.71 10.16
CA VAL A 48 3.60 7.20 10.30
C VAL A 48 2.78 6.91 9.04
N TYR A 49 3.32 7.19 7.86
CA TYR A 49 2.61 6.93 6.60
C TYR A 49 2.42 5.42 6.35
N ILE A 50 3.43 4.60 6.64
CA ILE A 50 3.37 3.14 6.54
C ILE A 50 2.20 2.60 7.37
N THR A 51 2.11 3.04 8.63
CA THR A 51 1.07 2.63 9.58
C THR A 51 -0.32 3.01 9.06
N GLN A 52 -0.51 4.26 8.64
CA GLN A 52 -1.79 4.75 8.09
C GLN A 52 -2.24 3.96 6.86
N VAL A 53 -1.31 3.60 5.98
CA VAL A 53 -1.62 2.77 4.80
C VAL A 53 -2.04 1.37 5.25
N GLN A 54 -1.32 0.73 6.16
CA GLN A 54 -1.69 -0.60 6.64
C GLN A 54 -3.10 -0.62 7.25
N GLU A 55 -3.48 0.39 8.04
CA GLU A 55 -4.83 0.54 8.57
C GLU A 55 -5.89 0.65 7.46
N CYS A 56 -5.59 1.38 6.39
CA CYS A 56 -6.49 1.57 5.25
C CYS A 56 -6.69 0.31 4.39
N TYR A 57 -5.70 -0.57 4.31
CA TYR A 57 -5.65 -1.66 3.32
C TYR A 57 -5.48 -3.04 3.95
N CYS A 58 -6.31 -3.34 4.96
CA CYS A 58 -6.40 -4.67 5.57
C CYS A 58 -5.07 -5.15 6.17
N GLY A 59 -4.32 -4.26 6.82
CA GLY A 59 -3.03 -4.55 7.43
C GLY A 59 -1.87 -4.69 6.43
N LYS A 60 -2.09 -4.41 5.14
CA LYS A 60 -1.08 -4.58 4.10
C LYS A 60 -0.48 -3.25 3.70
N TRP A 61 0.86 -3.21 3.65
CA TRP A 61 1.55 -2.11 2.99
C TRP A 61 1.38 -2.21 1.47
N VAL A 62 0.89 -1.13 0.86
CA VAL A 62 0.72 -0.99 -0.58
C VAL A 62 1.26 0.36 -1.05
N CYS A 63 1.99 0.36 -2.17
CA CYS A 63 2.62 1.57 -2.68
C CYS A 63 1.60 2.65 -3.06
N GLY A 64 2.07 3.89 -3.23
CA GLY A 64 1.21 5.05 -3.57
C GLY A 64 0.35 4.82 -4.82
N LEU A 65 0.91 4.18 -5.84
CA LEU A 65 0.19 3.84 -7.08
C LEU A 65 -0.93 2.81 -6.84
N PHE A 66 -0.65 1.77 -6.07
CA PHE A 66 -1.62 0.72 -5.78
C PHE A 66 -2.73 1.24 -4.85
N SER A 67 -2.36 2.06 -3.88
CA SER A 67 -3.27 2.84 -3.03
C SER A 67 -4.28 3.64 -3.87
N LYS A 68 -3.78 4.41 -4.84
CA LYS A 68 -4.63 5.22 -5.74
C LYS A 68 -5.58 4.35 -6.56
N ALA A 69 -5.06 3.29 -7.18
CA ALA A 69 -5.84 2.43 -8.07
C ALA A 69 -6.93 1.64 -7.32
N VAL A 70 -6.64 1.15 -6.12
CA VAL A 70 -7.61 0.47 -5.26
C VAL A 70 -8.69 1.44 -4.79
N LYS A 71 -8.32 2.66 -4.35
CA LYS A 71 -9.29 3.70 -3.97
C LYS A 71 -10.23 4.06 -5.13
N GLU A 72 -9.73 4.14 -6.36
CA GLU A 72 -10.55 4.40 -7.55
C GLU A 72 -11.49 3.25 -7.86
N ARG A 73 -11.02 2.00 -7.77
CA ARG A 73 -11.87 0.82 -7.95
C ARG A 73 -13.02 0.76 -6.94
N VAL A 74 -12.72 0.97 -5.66
CA VAL A 74 -13.74 0.94 -4.59
C VAL A 74 -14.77 2.06 -4.77
N ARG A 75 -14.36 3.25 -5.19
CA ARG A 75 -15.26 4.39 -5.42
C ARG A 75 -16.08 4.28 -6.71
N GLY A 76 -15.50 3.70 -7.77
CA GLY A 76 -16.11 3.66 -9.10
C GLY A 76 -16.92 2.41 -9.42
N SER A 77 -16.90 1.38 -8.57
CA SER A 77 -17.58 0.11 -8.86
C SER A 77 -19.07 0.13 -8.52
N SER A 78 -19.91 -0.34 -9.45
CA SER A 78 -21.30 -0.75 -9.22
C SER A 78 -21.48 -2.21 -9.70
N PRO A 79 -21.83 -3.16 -8.81
CA PRO A 79 -22.04 -3.02 -7.36
C PRO A 79 -20.76 -2.66 -6.60
N LYS A 80 -20.92 -2.18 -5.35
CA LYS A 80 -19.79 -1.80 -4.48
C LYS A 80 -18.87 -3.02 -4.26
N VAL A 81 -17.57 -2.83 -4.47
CA VAL A 81 -16.54 -3.84 -4.22
C VAL A 81 -15.90 -3.58 -2.85
N SER A 82 -15.65 -4.65 -2.08
CA SER A 82 -14.98 -4.52 -0.78
C SER A 82 -13.51 -4.11 -0.96
N MET A 83 -12.90 -3.49 0.06
CA MET A 83 -11.48 -3.14 0.03
C MET A 83 -10.60 -4.37 -0.21
N HIS A 84 -10.93 -5.48 0.45
CA HIS A 84 -10.23 -6.75 0.29
C HIS A 84 -10.29 -7.28 -1.15
N ASP A 85 -11.48 -7.27 -1.77
CA ASP A 85 -11.66 -7.76 -3.14
C ASP A 85 -11.01 -6.84 -4.17
N ALA A 86 -11.03 -5.53 -3.93
CA ALA A 86 -10.33 -4.56 -4.75
C ALA A 86 -8.81 -4.78 -4.70
N LEU A 87 -8.26 -5.03 -3.51
CA LEU A 87 -6.85 -5.39 -3.30
C LEU A 87 -6.49 -6.71 -4.01
N SER A 88 -7.32 -7.75 -3.87
CA SER A 88 -7.09 -9.05 -4.49
C SER A 88 -7.09 -8.94 -6.02
N SER A 89 -8.10 -8.30 -6.60
CA SER A 89 -8.22 -8.15 -8.05
C SER A 89 -7.04 -7.38 -8.66
N HIS A 90 -6.57 -6.32 -8.01
CA HIS A 90 -5.40 -5.59 -8.49
C HIS A 90 -4.10 -6.39 -8.34
N ARG A 91 -3.98 -7.23 -7.29
CA ARG A 91 -2.82 -8.10 -7.10
C ARG A 91 -2.71 -9.11 -8.24
N ASP A 92 -3.82 -9.75 -8.59
CA ASP A 92 -3.87 -10.72 -9.68
C ASP A 92 -3.49 -10.08 -11.02
N LEU A 93 -3.97 -8.86 -11.27
CA LEU A 93 -3.62 -8.07 -12.45
C LEU A 93 -2.11 -7.79 -12.49
N CYS A 94 -1.55 -7.31 -11.38
CA CYS A 94 -0.13 -7.01 -11.28
C CYS A 94 0.74 -8.26 -11.46
N GLN A 95 0.35 -9.38 -10.84
CA GLN A 95 1.05 -10.66 -10.98
C GLN A 95 1.03 -11.15 -12.44
N LYS A 96 -0.13 -11.10 -13.09
CA LYS A 96 -0.27 -11.44 -14.52
C LYS A 96 0.61 -10.54 -15.38
N TYR A 97 0.59 -9.23 -15.15
CA TYR A 97 1.43 -8.28 -15.87
C TYR A 97 2.93 -8.58 -15.68
N ASN A 98 3.35 -8.88 -14.45
CA ASN A 98 4.74 -9.24 -14.15
C ASN A 98 5.16 -10.54 -14.84
N CYS A 99 4.30 -11.57 -14.88
CA CYS A 99 4.57 -12.79 -15.65
C CYS A 99 4.76 -12.49 -17.15
N ILE A 100 3.93 -11.62 -17.73
CA ILE A 100 4.03 -11.20 -19.13
C ILE A 100 5.35 -10.46 -19.37
N ARG A 101 5.67 -9.47 -18.53
CA ARG A 101 6.86 -8.62 -18.70
C ARG A 101 8.16 -9.38 -18.51
N LEU A 102 8.23 -10.26 -17.51
CA LEU A 102 9.44 -11.01 -17.19
C LEU A 102 9.69 -12.16 -18.18
N ASN A 103 8.62 -12.76 -18.73
CA ASN A 103 8.73 -13.92 -19.61
C ASN A 103 7.78 -13.82 -20.83
N PRO A 104 7.94 -12.81 -21.70
CA PRO A 104 6.97 -12.53 -22.77
C PRO A 104 6.83 -13.69 -23.77
N LYS A 105 7.94 -14.36 -24.10
CA LYS A 105 7.94 -15.53 -25.00
C LYS A 105 7.13 -16.69 -24.42
N LEU A 106 7.37 -17.04 -23.16
CA LEU A 106 6.63 -18.11 -22.48
C LEU A 106 5.14 -17.79 -22.42
N PHE A 107 4.79 -16.55 -22.03
CA PHE A 107 3.40 -16.14 -21.95
C PHE A 107 2.70 -16.19 -23.33
N LEU A 108 3.38 -15.78 -24.40
CA LEU A 108 2.87 -15.91 -25.76
C LEU A 108 2.59 -17.38 -26.12
N THR A 109 3.56 -18.27 -25.89
CA THR A 109 3.40 -19.71 -26.15
C THR A 109 2.25 -20.32 -25.34
N LEU A 110 2.14 -19.98 -24.05
CA LEU A 110 1.02 -20.42 -23.21
C LEU A 110 -0.32 -19.91 -23.73
N SER A 111 -0.38 -18.64 -24.15
CA SER A 111 -1.60 -18.05 -24.71
C SER A 111 -2.02 -18.74 -26.01
N MET A 112 -1.07 -19.03 -26.91
CA MET A 112 -1.31 -19.80 -28.13
C MET A 112 -1.85 -21.20 -27.81
N ARG A 113 -1.26 -21.89 -26.82
CA ARG A 113 -1.71 -23.20 -26.37
C ARG A 113 -3.14 -23.17 -25.85
N GLU A 114 -3.51 -22.17 -25.05
CA GLU A 114 -4.88 -22.02 -24.54
C GLU A 114 -5.89 -21.74 -25.65
N ILE A 115 -5.53 -20.98 -26.69
CA ILE A 115 -6.39 -20.74 -27.86
C ILE A 115 -6.68 -22.06 -28.58
N VAL A 116 -5.63 -22.86 -28.86
CA VAL A 116 -5.78 -24.17 -29.52
C VAL A 116 -6.64 -25.12 -28.67
N LYS A 117 -6.39 -25.16 -27.35
CA LYS A 117 -7.16 -26.00 -26.41
C LYS A 117 -8.65 -25.66 -26.43
N LYS A 118 -8.99 -24.37 -26.28
CA LYS A 118 -10.39 -23.90 -26.32
C LYS A 118 -11.06 -24.19 -27.67
N SER A 119 -10.32 -24.05 -28.77
CA SER A 119 -10.84 -24.40 -30.11
C SER A 119 -11.19 -25.89 -30.22
N LEU A 120 -10.36 -26.77 -29.67
CA LEU A 120 -10.61 -28.21 -29.66
C LEU A 120 -11.78 -28.60 -28.75
N GLU A 121 -11.88 -27.99 -27.57
CA GLU A 121 -12.99 -28.21 -26.64
C GLU A 121 -14.33 -27.79 -27.27
N ASN A 122 -14.37 -26.63 -27.93
CA ASN A 122 -15.57 -26.17 -28.64
C ASN A 122 -16.00 -27.13 -29.76
N LYS A 123 -15.05 -27.76 -30.46
CA LYS A 123 -15.34 -28.77 -31.50
C LYS A 123 -15.87 -30.09 -30.94
N LYS A 124 -15.59 -30.41 -29.67
CA LYS A 124 -16.06 -31.64 -29.01
C LYS A 124 -17.45 -31.48 -28.40
N SER A 125 -17.89 -30.24 -28.20
CA SER A 125 -19.19 -29.89 -27.63
C SER A 125 -20.29 -29.68 -28.69
N ILE A 126 -19.96 -29.90 -29.98
CA ILE A 126 -20.86 -29.91 -31.15
C ILE A 126 -20.98 -31.36 -31.61
#